data_AF-A0A819NFV5-F1
#
_entry.id   AF-A0A819NFV5-F1
#
_cell.length_a   1.000
_cell.length_b   1.000
_cell.length_c   1.000
_cell.angle_alpha   90.00
_cell.angle_beta   90.00
_cell.angle_gamma   90.00
#
_symmetry.space_group_name_H-M   'P 1'
#
loop_
_entity.id
_entity.type
_entity.pdbx_description
1 polymer ?
#
loop_
_entity_poly.entity_id
_entity_poly.type
_entity_poly.pdbx_seq_one_letter_code
_entity_poly.pdbx_strand_id
1 'polypeptide(L)'
;MNKSIENYGNLMSGFNKENNPEKTLDLFNKMKNDGIQANVVIYLCLIKALSRIGDYSLSISMIKQIPDSFLHDNQIKTALIDMW
;
A
#
# COMPACT_ATOMS: atom_id res chain seq x y z
N MET A 1 2.26 19.87 -5.12
CA MET A 1 1.84 18.53 -5.61
C MET A 1 0.35 18.58 -5.84
N ASN A 2 -0.13 18.21 -7.02
CA ASN A 2 -1.56 17.97 -7.22
C ASN A 2 -1.94 16.74 -6.38
N LYS A 3 -2.82 16.91 -5.39
CA LYS A 3 -3.18 15.88 -4.41
C LYS A 3 -4.24 14.96 -5.02
N SER A 4 -3.83 14.00 -5.85
CA SER A 4 -4.73 12.99 -6.43
C SER A 4 -4.29 11.57 -6.07
N ILE A 5 -5.25 10.66 -5.99
CA ILE A 5 -5.00 9.23 -5.78
C ILE A 5 -4.10 8.64 -6.88
N GLU A 6 -4.23 9.12 -8.11
CA GLU A 6 -3.39 8.71 -9.25
C GLU A 6 -1.92 9.09 -9.03
N ASN A 7 -1.67 10.31 -8.54
CA ASN A 7 -0.30 10.76 -8.24
C ASN A 7 0.31 9.96 -7.09
N TYR A 8 -0.46 9.66 -6.04
CA TYR A 8 -0.01 8.79 -4.96
C TYR A 8 0.31 7.38 -5.48
N GLY A 9 -0.56 6.80 -6.30
CA GLY A 9 -0.34 5.48 -6.91
C GLY A 9 0.93 5.43 -7.77
N ASN A 10 1.14 6.46 -8.60
CA ASN A 10 2.33 6.55 -9.45
C ASN A 10 3.62 6.65 -8.62
N LEU A 11 3.63 7.50 -7.59
CA LEU A 11 4.81 7.66 -6.72
C LEU A 11 5.09 6.41 -5.90
N MET A 12 4.08 5.80 -5.28
CA MET A 12 4.22 4.57 -4.51
C MET A 12 4.72 3.41 -5.40
N SER A 13 4.19 3.29 -6.61
CA SER A 13 4.67 2.31 -7.60
C SER A 13 6.13 2.57 -7.99
N GLY A 14 6.51 3.83 -8.18
CA GLY A 14 7.89 4.25 -8.43
C GLY A 14 8.84 3.83 -7.31
N PHE A 15 8.54 4.17 -6.06
CA PHE A 15 9.38 3.80 -4.91
C PHE A 15 9.46 2.29 -4.70
N ASN A 16 8.39 1.55 -4.97
CA ASN A 16 8.45 0.09 -5.02
C ASN A 16 9.34 -0.44 -6.16
N LYS A 17 9.52 0.26 -7.29
CA LYS A 17 10.49 -0.17 -8.31
C LYS A 17 11.92 0.13 -7.90
N GLU A 18 12.13 1.22 -7.17
CA GLU A 18 13.44 1.65 -6.64
C GLU A 18 13.84 0.94 -5.33
N ASN A 19 13.08 -0.07 -4.90
CA ASN A 19 13.31 -0.80 -3.66
C ASN A 19 13.37 0.10 -2.41
N ASN A 20 12.49 1.10 -2.35
CA ASN A 20 12.36 2.04 -1.23
C ASN A 20 10.99 1.90 -0.55
N PRO A 21 10.74 0.78 0.17
CA PRO A 21 9.43 0.48 0.75
C PRO A 21 9.04 1.45 1.88
N GLU A 22 9.99 2.06 2.58
CA GLU A 22 9.74 3.06 3.63
C GLU A 22 9.07 4.31 3.05
N LYS A 23 9.55 4.82 1.91
CA LYS A 23 8.90 5.94 1.23
C LYS A 23 7.49 5.60 0.72
N THR A 24 7.26 4.36 0.31
CA THR A 24 5.91 3.90 -0.05
C THR A 24 4.97 4.00 1.15
N LEU A 25 5.44 3.60 2.34
CA LEU A 25 4.68 3.71 3.59
C LEU A 25 4.42 5.16 3.99
N ASP A 26 5.42 6.03 3.89
CA ASP A 26 5.29 7.47 4.17
C ASP A 26 4.25 8.12 3.27
N LEU A 27 4.26 7.78 1.98
CA LEU A 27 3.28 8.28 1.02
C LEU A 27 1.86 7.77 1.32
N PHE A 28 1.72 6.50 1.72
CA PHE A 28 0.43 5.96 2.13
C PHE A 28 -0.15 6.74 3.32
N ASN A 29 0.67 6.96 4.36
CA ASN A 29 0.27 7.76 5.53
C ASN A 29 -0.05 9.21 5.16
N LYS A 30 0.74 9.82 4.27
CA LYS A 30 0.49 11.17 3.77
C LYS A 30 -0.82 11.28 3.00
N MET A 31 -1.12 10.32 2.14
CA MET A 31 -2.39 10.26 1.39
C MET A 31 -3.59 10.23 2.35
N LYS A 32 -3.49 9.43 3.43
CA LYS A 32 -4.52 9.40 4.47
C LYS A 32 -4.66 10.73 5.19
N ASN A 33 -3.56 11.37 5.56
CA ASN A 33 -3.55 12.69 6.20
C ASN A 33 -4.12 13.79 5.29
N ASP A 34 -3.99 13.62 3.98
CA ASP A 34 -4.61 14.48 2.96
C ASP A 34 -6.11 14.18 2.76
N GLY A 35 -6.69 13.22 3.48
CA GLY A 35 -8.11 12.85 3.39
C GLY A 35 -8.47 12.06 2.13
N ILE A 36 -7.48 11.50 1.43
CA ILE A 36 -7.69 10.75 0.19
C ILE A 36 -7.88 9.28 0.52
N GLN A 37 -8.98 8.70 0.04
CA GLN A 37 -9.30 7.29 0.24
C GLN A 37 -8.44 6.41 -0.67
N ALA A 38 -7.84 5.37 -0.08
CA ALA A 38 -7.07 4.36 -0.81
C ALA A 38 -7.98 3.50 -1.73
N ASN A 39 -7.49 3.19 -2.93
CA ASN A 39 -8.10 2.19 -3.82
C ASN A 39 -7.27 0.90 -3.82
N VAL A 40 -7.71 -0.09 -4.60
CA VAL A 40 -7.03 -1.39 -4.75
C VAL A 40 -5.55 -1.23 -5.14
N VAL A 41 -5.24 -0.32 -6.08
CA VAL A 41 -3.86 -0.09 -6.55
C VAL A 41 -2.96 0.42 -5.41
N ILE A 42 -3.46 1.32 -4.58
CA ILE A 42 -2.72 1.82 -3.41
C ILE A 42 -2.42 0.69 -2.43
N TYR A 43 -3.41 -0.16 -2.13
CA TYR A 43 -3.22 -1.28 -1.22
C TYR A 43 -2.26 -2.34 -1.77
N LEU A 44 -2.29 -2.63 -3.07
CA LEU A 44 -1.29 -3.51 -3.70
C LEU A 44 0.13 -2.95 -3.58
N CYS A 45 0.29 -1.62 -3.76
CA CYS A 45 1.58 -0.98 -3.54
C CYS A 45 2.03 -1.07 -2.08
N LEU A 46 1.10 -0.90 -1.13
CA LEU A 46 1.38 -1.01 0.29
C LEU A 46 1.80 -2.43 0.69
N ILE A 47 1.06 -3.47 0.26
CA ILE A 47 1.38 -4.88 0.56
C ILE A 47 2.78 -5.23 0.06
N LYS A 48 3.12 -4.83 -1.17
CA LYS A 48 4.45 -5.05 -1.75
C LYS A 48 5.58 -4.33 -0.99
N ALA A 49 5.29 -3.15 -0.42
CA ALA A 49 6.26 -2.46 0.42
C ALA A 49 6.45 -3.20 1.75
N LEU A 50 5.35 -3.60 2.40
CA LEU A 50 5.38 -4.30 3.68
C LEU A 50 6.11 -5.64 3.60
N SER A 51 5.92 -6.42 2.53
CA SER A 51 6.63 -7.70 2.34
C SER A 51 8.15 -7.54 2.27
N ARG A 52 8.64 -6.37 1.83
CA ARG A 52 10.07 -6.04 1.78
C ARG A 52 10.60 -5.45 3.07
N ILE A 53 9.77 -4.73 3.83
CA ILE A 53 10.14 -4.24 5.16
C ILE A 53 10.35 -5.42 6.10
N GLY A 54 9.52 -6.46 5.99
CA GLY A 54 9.66 -7.68 6.80
C GLY A 54 9.26 -7.51 8.27
N ASP A 55 8.71 -6.34 8.66
CA ASP A 55 8.16 -6.13 9.99
C ASP A 55 6.73 -6.71 10.05
N TYR A 56 6.62 -7.88 10.68
CA TYR A 56 5.36 -8.60 10.85
C TYR A 56 4.29 -7.77 11.58
N SER A 57 4.68 -7.06 12.64
CA SER A 57 3.72 -6.33 13.48
C SER A 57 3.15 -5.13 12.74
N LEU A 58 4.03 -4.38 12.05
CA LEU A 58 3.63 -3.30 11.17
C LEU A 58 2.72 -3.80 10.06
N SER A 59 3.10 -4.90 9.42
CA SER A 59 2.36 -5.52 8.33
C SER A 59 0.91 -5.84 8.71
N ILE A 60 0.70 -6.51 9.84
CA ILE A 60 -0.64 -6.80 10.35
C ILE A 60 -1.41 -5.52 10.67
N SER A 61 -0.76 -4.51 11.25
CA SER A 61 -1.42 -3.23 11.56
C SER A 61 -1.91 -2.49 10.31
N MET A 62 -1.19 -2.63 9.20
CA MET A 62 -1.51 -1.96 7.93
C MET A 62 -2.53 -2.74 7.12
N ILE A 63 -2.41 -4.06 7.03
CA ILE A 63 -3.36 -4.94 6.31
C ILE A 63 -4.77 -4.86 6.93
N LYS A 64 -4.90 -4.69 8.25
CA LYS A 64 -6.20 -4.46 8.92
C LYS A 64 -6.95 -3.22 8.45
N GLN A 65 -6.28 -2.31 7.74
CA GLN A 65 -6.91 -1.11 7.18
C GLN A 65 -7.52 -1.36 5.79
N ILE A 66 -7.23 -2.51 5.16
CA ILE A 66 -7.83 -2.89 3.88
C ILE A 66 -9.33 -3.10 4.11
N PRO A 67 -10.21 -2.41 3.36
CA PRO A 67 -11.65 -2.64 3.45
C PRO A 67 -12.02 -4.08 3.09
N ASP A 68 -12.99 -4.66 3.80
CA ASP A 68 -13.46 -6.02 3.55
C ASP A 68 -13.90 -6.24 2.09
N SER A 69 -14.44 -5.21 1.45
CA SER A 69 -14.80 -5.24 0.03
C SER A 69 -13.62 -5.54 -0.90
N PHE A 70 -12.41 -5.13 -0.52
CA PHE A 70 -11.18 -5.39 -1.29
C PHE A 70 -10.56 -6.74 -0.95
N LEU A 71 -10.95 -7.38 0.15
CA LEU A 71 -10.52 -8.74 0.45
C LEU A 71 -11.11 -9.76 -0.53
N HIS A 72 -12.11 -9.39 -1.33
CA HIS A 72 -12.62 -10.20 -2.44
C HIS A 72 -11.82 -10.04 -3.74
N ASP A 73 -10.98 -9.02 -3.85
CA ASP A 73 -10.13 -8.78 -5.03
C ASP A 73 -9.03 -9.86 -5.12
N ASN A 74 -8.94 -10.53 -6.27
CA ASN A 74 -8.00 -11.62 -6.46
C ASN A 74 -6.53 -11.17 -6.35
N GLN A 75 -6.22 -9.95 -6.81
CA GLN A 75 -4.84 -9.44 -6.73
C GLN A 75 -4.46 -9.15 -5.28
N ILE A 76 -5.39 -8.59 -4.49
CA ILE A 76 -5.16 -8.35 -3.06
C ILE A 76 -4.94 -9.67 -2.33
N LYS A 77 -5.80 -10.67 -2.56
CA LYS A 77 -5.65 -12.00 -1.93
C LYS A 77 -4.31 -12.64 -2.26
N THR A 78 -3.93 -12.67 -3.54
CA THR A 78 -2.65 -13.24 -3.97
C THR A 78 -1.48 -12.49 -3.34
N ALA A 79 -1.51 -11.15 -3.34
CA ALA A 79 -0.45 -10.35 -2.74
C ALA A 79 -0.31 -10.59 -1.22
N LEU A 80 -1.42 -10.80 -0.50
CA LEU A 80 -1.40 -11.12 0.94
C LEU A 80 -0.84 -12.53 1.22
N ILE A 81 -1.05 -13.48 0.31
CA ILE A 81 -0.48 -14.83 0.39
C ILE A 81 1.02 -14.77 0.11
N ASP A 82 1.44 -14.10 -0.97
CA ASP A 82 2.84 -13.98 -1.39
C ASP A 82 3.72 -13.18 -0.41
N MET A 83 3.09 -12.47 0.53
CA MET A 83 3.77 -11.66 1.53
C MET A 83 4.42 -12.48 2.64
N TRP A 84 3.99 -13.73 2.86
CA TRP A 84 4.44 -14.61 3.94
C TRP A 84 5.12 -15.87 3.39
#